data_AF-A0A8T4PWF5-F1
#
_entry.id   AF-A0A8T4PWF5-F1
#
_cell.length_a   1.000
_cell.length_b   1.000
_cell.length_c   1.000
_cell.angle_alpha   90.00
_cell.angle_beta   90.00
_cell.angle_gamma   90.00
#
_symmetry.space_group_name_H-M   'P 1'
#
loop_
_entity.id
_entity.type
_entity.pdbx_description
1 polymer ?
#
loop_
_entity_poly.entity_id
_entity_poly.type
_entity_poly.pdbx_seq_one_letter_code
_entity_poly.pdbx_strand_id
1 'polypeptide(L)'
;MVNFTMYATDTNNNVKQNSTLLVVADVTKPVVNTSFNVSSPVVNDVINFSGNITDGIGLLSANITYNMSGAVTYANYTISGTSASIHNVTAITGCAETCVINFTMYATDTSNNVKQNSTLLVVADVTRPRLNSFLPVY
;
A
#
# COMPACT_ATOMS: atom_id res chain seq x y z
N MET A 1 -1.22 -24.10 15.34
CA MET A 1 -2.27 -24.35 16.34
C MET A 1 -1.78 -25.43 17.28
N VAL A 2 -2.07 -25.32 18.57
CA VAL A 2 -1.76 -26.33 19.58
C VAL A 2 -3.02 -26.62 20.39
N ASN A 3 -3.35 -27.89 20.55
CA ASN A 3 -4.44 -28.33 21.43
C ASN A 3 -3.85 -28.87 22.73
N PHE A 4 -4.19 -28.26 23.85
CA PHE A 4 -3.84 -28.77 25.17
C PHE A 4 -5.02 -29.54 25.73
N THR A 5 -4.82 -30.83 25.95
CA THR A 5 -5.80 -31.70 26.59
C THR A 5 -5.25 -32.18 27.93
N MET A 6 -6.00 -31.94 29.00
CA MET A 6 -5.66 -32.39 30.35
C MET A 6 -6.69 -33.41 30.81
N TYR A 7 -6.19 -34.49 31.40
CA TYR A 7 -7.00 -35.51 32.06
C TYR A 7 -6.73 -35.45 33.57
N ALA A 8 -7.79 -35.39 34.36
CA ALA A 8 -7.75 -35.61 35.79
C ALA A 8 -8.39 -36.97 36.07
N THR A 9 -7.61 -37.91 36.62
CA THR A 9 -8.07 -39.24 36.99
C THR A 9 -7.98 -39.40 38.50
N ASP A 10 -9.07 -39.77 39.15
CA ASP A 10 -9.06 -40.08 40.59
C ASP A 10 -8.62 -41.53 40.87
N THR A 11 -8.44 -41.87 42.16
CA THR A 11 -8.05 -43.22 42.60
C THR A 11 -9.09 -44.31 42.29
N ASN A 12 -10.32 -43.93 41.92
CA ASN A 12 -11.39 -44.84 41.53
C ASN A 12 -11.53 -44.93 39.99
N ASN A 13 -10.56 -44.42 39.23
CA ASN A 13 -10.52 -44.36 37.76
C ASN A 13 -11.61 -43.50 37.11
N ASN A 14 -12.23 -42.55 37.84
CA ASN A 14 -13.08 -41.56 37.19
C ASN A 14 -12.21 -40.54 36.48
N VAL A 15 -12.49 -40.28 35.20
CA VAL A 15 -11.70 -39.35 34.37
C VAL A 15 -12.52 -38.12 33.99
N LYS A 16 -11.96 -36.94 34.23
CA LYS A 16 -12.46 -35.69 33.66
C LYS A 16 -11.44 -35.15 32.66
N GLN A 17 -11.91 -34.76 31.48
CA GLN A 17 -11.11 -34.14 30.45
C GLN A 17 -11.47 -32.67 30.30
N ASN A 18 -10.46 -31.81 30.12
CA ASN A 18 -10.65 -30.46 29.61
C ASN A 18 -9.68 -30.20 28.47
N SER A 19 -10.14 -29.50 27.43
CA SER A 19 -9.29 -29.14 26.28
C SER A 19 -9.32 -27.63 26.04
N THR A 20 -8.18 -27.07 25.63
CA THR A 20 -8.04 -25.66 25.27
C THR A 20 -7.24 -25.55 23.98
N LEU A 21 -7.79 -24.80 23.02
CA LEU A 21 -7.14 -24.51 21.75
C LEU A 21 -6.33 -23.22 21.88
N LEU A 22 -5.06 -23.26 21.48
CA LEU A 22 -4.20 -22.10 21.36
C LEU A 22 -3.78 -21.92 19.89
N VAL A 23 -3.99 -20.71 19.36
CA VAL A 23 -3.55 -20.34 18.02
C VAL A 23 -2.38 -19.37 18.14
N VAL A 24 -1.30 -19.66 17.42
CA VAL A 24 -0.20 -18.71 17.26
C VAL A 24 -0.63 -17.75 16.14
N ALA A 25 -0.81 -16.49 16.48
CA ALA A 25 -1.15 -15.46 15.51
C ALA A 25 0.07 -15.10 14.67
N ASP A 26 -0.13 -14.91 13.38
CA ASP A 26 0.87 -14.25 12.55
C ASP A 26 0.79 -12.74 12.78
N VAL A 27 1.94 -12.14 13.02
CA VAL A 27 2.12 -10.72 13.32
C VAL A 27 3.06 -10.04 12.31
N THR A 28 3.52 -10.80 11.30
CA THR A 28 4.45 -10.31 10.29
C THR A 28 3.70 -9.49 9.27
N LYS A 29 4.08 -8.23 9.09
CA LYS A 29 3.46 -7.39 8.06
C LYS A 29 3.96 -7.80 6.67
N PRO A 30 3.13 -7.66 5.62
CA PRO A 30 3.58 -7.78 4.24
C PRO A 30 4.76 -6.85 3.92
N VAL A 31 5.53 -7.22 2.91
CA VAL A 31 6.50 -6.35 2.23
C VAL A 31 5.80 -5.72 1.03
N VAL A 32 6.01 -4.42 0.84
CA VAL A 32 5.43 -3.64 -0.26
C VAL A 32 6.53 -2.79 -0.89
N ASN A 33 6.83 -3.03 -2.16
CA ASN A 33 7.84 -2.29 -2.92
C ASN A 33 7.19 -1.57 -4.09
N THR A 34 7.08 -0.24 -4.00
CA THR A 34 6.39 0.60 -4.98
C THR A 34 7.35 1.26 -5.97
N SER A 35 6.83 1.61 -7.16
CA SER A 35 7.59 2.38 -8.15
C SER A 35 6.65 3.16 -9.07
N PHE A 36 7.19 4.16 -9.76
CA PHE A 36 6.53 4.80 -10.90
C PHE A 36 7.23 4.42 -12.19
N ASN A 37 6.49 4.41 -13.31
CA ASN A 37 7.09 4.30 -14.64
C ASN A 37 7.88 5.56 -15.06
N VAL A 38 7.64 6.71 -14.42
CA VAL A 38 8.25 8.01 -14.72
C VAL A 38 8.59 8.74 -13.42
N SER A 39 9.78 9.33 -13.32
CA SER A 39 10.25 10.05 -12.13
C SER A 39 9.99 11.55 -12.14
N SER A 40 9.69 12.14 -13.31
CA SER A 40 9.48 13.58 -13.48
C SER A 40 8.37 13.83 -14.52
N PRO A 41 7.12 13.45 -14.21
CA PRO A 41 6.00 13.62 -15.11
C PRO A 41 5.65 15.10 -15.28
N VAL A 42 5.11 15.46 -16.43
CA VAL A 42 4.50 16.77 -16.68
C VAL A 42 2.97 16.69 -16.59
N VAL A 43 2.31 17.84 -16.62
CA VAL A 43 0.85 17.91 -16.63
C VAL A 43 0.31 17.13 -17.84
N ASN A 44 -0.75 16.34 -17.61
CA ASN A 44 -1.38 15.40 -18.56
C ASN A 44 -0.60 14.12 -18.88
N ASP A 45 0.57 13.88 -18.29
CA ASP A 45 1.23 12.58 -18.43
C ASP A 45 0.38 11.46 -17.82
N VAL A 46 0.42 10.30 -18.47
CA VAL A 46 -0.15 9.07 -17.94
C VAL A 46 0.92 8.33 -17.15
N ILE A 47 0.71 8.24 -15.84
CA ILE A 47 1.60 7.52 -14.93
C ILE A 47 1.03 6.14 -14.60
N ASN A 48 1.93 5.24 -14.24
CA ASN A 48 1.61 3.93 -13.70
C ASN A 48 2.31 3.77 -12.35
N PHE A 49 1.52 3.74 -11.28
CA PHE A 49 2.02 3.45 -9.94
C PHE A 49 1.99 1.94 -9.68
N SER A 50 3.18 1.37 -9.69
CA SER A 50 3.61 0.01 -9.43
C SER A 50 3.60 -0.47 -7.98
N GLY A 51 3.30 -1.74 -7.67
CA GLY A 51 3.89 -2.34 -6.49
C GLY A 51 3.90 -3.87 -6.46
N ASN A 52 5.03 -4.42 -6.02
CA ASN A 52 5.18 -5.84 -5.70
C ASN A 52 4.97 -6.05 -4.20
N ILE A 53 4.10 -6.99 -3.87
CA ILE A 53 3.66 -7.29 -2.50
C ILE A 53 4.03 -8.75 -2.21
N THR A 54 4.64 -9.01 -1.07
CA THR A 54 4.94 -10.38 -0.61
C THR A 54 4.61 -10.55 0.86
N ASP A 55 4.17 -11.74 1.25
CA ASP A 55 3.96 -12.13 2.64
C ASP A 55 4.36 -13.60 2.86
N GLY A 56 4.69 -13.97 4.10
CA GLY A 56 5.14 -15.30 4.46
C GLY A 56 4.01 -16.35 4.50
N ILE A 57 2.76 -15.95 4.71
CA ILE A 57 1.64 -16.86 4.91
C ILE A 57 0.55 -16.66 3.85
N GLY A 58 0.09 -15.43 3.67
CA GLY A 58 -0.95 -15.16 2.69
C GLY A 58 -1.46 -13.74 2.72
N LEU A 59 -1.72 -13.19 1.54
CA LEU A 59 -2.29 -11.87 1.30
C LEU A 59 -3.83 -11.94 1.24
N LEU A 60 -4.47 -10.83 1.60
CA LEU A 60 -5.94 -10.70 1.61
C LEU A 60 -6.43 -9.59 0.69
N SER A 61 -5.86 -8.39 0.81
CA SER A 61 -6.28 -7.23 0.03
C SER A 61 -5.17 -6.21 -0.10
N ALA A 62 -5.29 -5.34 -1.09
CA ALA A 62 -4.43 -4.18 -1.23
C ALA A 62 -5.23 -3.00 -1.79
N ASN A 63 -4.75 -1.80 -1.53
CA ASN A 63 -5.30 -0.61 -2.17
C ASN A 63 -4.22 0.43 -2.46
N ILE A 64 -4.45 1.23 -3.49
CA ILE A 64 -3.66 2.40 -3.83
C ILE A 64 -4.52 3.63 -3.57
N THR A 65 -3.98 4.59 -2.82
CA THR A 65 -4.62 5.88 -2.56
C THR A 65 -3.74 7.02 -3.04
N TYR A 66 -4.39 8.07 -3.56
CA TYR A 66 -3.73 9.31 -3.96
C TYR A 66 -4.76 10.44 -4.03
N ASN A 67 -4.28 11.69 -4.00
CA ASN A 67 -5.13 12.86 -4.13
C ASN A 67 -4.47 13.87 -5.06
N MET A 68 -5.09 14.12 -6.21
CA MET A 68 -4.60 15.09 -7.20
C MET A 68 -5.45 16.37 -7.25
N SER A 69 -6.72 16.31 -6.86
CA SER A 69 -7.72 17.35 -7.13
C SER A 69 -8.51 17.79 -5.89
N GLY A 70 -8.02 17.46 -4.69
CA GLY A 70 -8.67 17.75 -3.41
C GLY A 70 -9.48 16.58 -2.84
N ALA A 71 -9.80 15.56 -3.65
CA ALA A 71 -10.46 14.33 -3.21
C ALA A 71 -9.53 13.11 -3.26
N VAL A 72 -9.60 12.27 -2.23
CA VAL A 72 -8.83 11.02 -2.18
C VAL A 72 -9.46 10.00 -3.13
N THR A 73 -8.65 9.49 -4.04
CA THR A 73 -8.99 8.37 -4.93
C THR A 73 -8.54 7.06 -4.30
N TYR A 74 -9.34 6.01 -4.46
CA TYR A 74 -9.05 4.66 -3.96
C TYR A 74 -9.16 3.66 -5.11
N ALA A 75 -8.07 2.94 -5.39
CA ALA A 75 -8.08 1.76 -6.24
C ALA A 75 -7.92 0.53 -5.34
N ASN A 76 -8.99 -0.27 -5.21
CA ASN A 76 -9.05 -1.43 -4.31
C ASN A 76 -8.84 -2.73 -5.10
N TYR A 77 -8.07 -3.65 -4.52
CA TYR A 77 -7.72 -4.94 -5.12
C TYR A 77 -7.95 -6.06 -4.11
N THR A 78 -8.60 -7.13 -4.58
CA THR A 78 -8.60 -8.41 -3.87
C THR A 78 -7.43 -9.23 -4.41
N ILE A 79 -6.53 -9.64 -3.52
CA ILE A 79 -5.33 -10.41 -3.85
C ILE A 79 -5.26 -11.65 -2.96
N SER A 80 -4.48 -12.65 -3.34
CA SER A 80 -4.34 -13.89 -2.59
C SER A 80 -2.98 -14.54 -2.84
N GLY A 81 -2.69 -15.63 -2.13
CA GLY A 81 -1.36 -16.27 -2.16
C GLY A 81 -0.33 -15.46 -1.38
N THR A 82 0.95 -15.80 -1.53
CA THR A 82 2.06 -15.17 -0.79
C THR A 82 2.71 -14.02 -1.55
N SER A 83 2.29 -13.76 -2.78
CA SER A 83 2.83 -12.68 -3.61
C SER A 83 1.79 -12.13 -4.57
N ALA A 84 1.78 -10.83 -4.78
CA ALA A 84 0.93 -10.16 -5.75
C ALA A 84 1.66 -8.96 -6.38
N SER A 85 1.27 -8.61 -7.60
CA SER A 85 1.66 -7.34 -8.23
C SER A 85 0.38 -6.59 -8.59
N ILE A 86 0.28 -5.34 -8.13
CA ILE A 86 -0.84 -4.46 -8.44
C ILE A 86 -0.34 -3.16 -9.05
N HIS A 87 -1.21 -2.48 -9.78
CA HIS A 87 -0.86 -1.22 -10.41
C HIS A 87 -2.09 -0.37 -10.68
N ASN A 88 -1.91 0.95 -10.64
CA ASN A 88 -2.93 1.92 -11.02
C ASN A 88 -2.40 2.88 -12.08
N VAL A 89 -3.10 2.96 -13.21
CA VAL A 89 -2.79 3.88 -14.30
C VAL A 89 -3.69 5.10 -14.18
N THR A 90 -3.10 6.30 -14.16
CA THR A 90 -3.87 7.55 -14.04
C THR A 90 -3.17 8.68 -14.78
N ALA A 91 -3.95 9.61 -15.33
CA ALA A 91 -3.43 10.81 -15.95
C ALA A 91 -3.26 11.91 -14.88
N ILE A 92 -2.17 12.68 -14.94
CA ILE A 92 -1.93 13.84 -14.09
C ILE A 92 -2.84 14.98 -14.52
N THR A 93 -4.10 14.92 -14.08
CA THR A 93 -5.13 15.93 -14.34
C THR A 93 -5.60 16.53 -13.02
N GLY A 94 -5.77 17.85 -12.97
CA GLY A 94 -6.22 18.56 -11.76
C GLY A 94 -5.10 19.03 -10.83
N CYS A 95 -3.84 18.90 -11.26
CA CYS A 95 -2.65 19.35 -10.55
C CYS A 95 -1.85 20.30 -11.45
N ALA A 96 -1.39 21.43 -10.91
CA ALA A 96 -0.55 22.38 -11.66
C ALA A 96 0.93 21.93 -11.67
N GLU A 97 1.75 22.60 -12.47
CA GLU A 97 3.21 22.43 -12.42
C GLU A 97 3.73 22.62 -10.98
N THR A 98 4.80 21.91 -10.61
CA THR A 98 5.44 21.88 -9.28
C THR A 98 4.60 21.26 -8.15
N CYS A 99 3.40 20.76 -8.45
CA CYS A 99 2.58 20.12 -7.43
C CYS A 99 3.18 18.78 -6.97
N VAL A 100 2.88 18.41 -5.72
CA VAL A 100 3.34 17.15 -5.11
C VAL A 100 2.14 16.27 -4.82
N ILE A 101 2.15 15.06 -5.38
CA ILE A 101 1.09 14.06 -5.18
C ILE A 101 1.69 12.95 -4.33
N ASN A 102 0.98 12.57 -3.25
CA ASN A 102 1.35 11.42 -2.43
C ASN A 102 0.58 10.18 -2.88
N PHE A 103 1.27 9.18 -3.42
CA PHE A 103 0.71 7.88 -3.70
C PHE A 103 1.05 6.93 -2.57
N THR A 104 0.05 6.22 -2.06
CA THR A 104 0.23 5.27 -0.98
C THR A 104 -0.36 3.93 -1.36
N MET A 105 0.43 2.87 -1.22
CA MET A 105 -0.04 1.49 -1.31
C MET A 105 -0.18 0.90 0.09
N TYR A 106 -1.34 0.31 0.35
CA TYR A 106 -1.61 -0.52 1.51
C TYR A 106 -1.73 -1.98 1.09
N ALA A 107 -1.17 -2.88 1.87
CA ALA A 107 -1.37 -4.32 1.73
C ALA A 107 -1.75 -4.91 3.09
N THR A 108 -2.76 -5.77 3.08
CA THR A 108 -3.28 -6.48 4.25
C THR A 108 -3.13 -7.97 4.02
N ASP A 109 -2.56 -8.68 4.99
CA ASP A 109 -2.47 -10.13 4.98
C ASP A 109 -3.73 -10.82 5.54
N THR A 110 -3.73 -12.15 5.49
CA THR A 110 -4.83 -13.00 6.00
C THR A 110 -4.97 -12.99 7.52
N SER A 111 -3.97 -12.48 8.25
CA SER A 111 -3.99 -12.28 9.70
C SER A 111 -4.29 -10.83 10.10
N ASN A 112 -4.66 -9.98 9.13
CA ASN A 112 -4.95 -8.55 9.27
C ASN A 112 -3.74 -7.66 9.63
N ASN A 113 -2.50 -8.09 9.41
CA ASN A 113 -1.37 -7.17 9.49
C ASN A 113 -1.33 -6.29 8.24
N VAL A 114 -1.11 -4.99 8.45
CA VAL A 114 -1.14 -3.99 7.37
C VAL A 114 0.24 -3.35 7.19
N LYS A 115 0.71 -3.32 5.95
CA LYS A 115 1.86 -2.53 5.52
C LYS A 115 1.39 -1.34 4.67
N GLN A 116 2.03 -0.20 4.89
CA GLN A 116 1.92 0.98 4.06
C GLN A 116 3.28 1.28 3.40
N ASN A 117 3.27 1.67 2.13
CA ASN A 117 4.40 2.29 1.45
C ASN A 117 3.92 3.52 0.66
N SER A 118 4.46 4.69 0.98
CA SER A 118 4.11 5.97 0.35
C SER A 118 5.28 6.49 -0.48
N THR A 119 4.98 7.01 -1.67
CA THR A 119 5.95 7.60 -2.58
C THR A 119 5.40 8.92 -3.09
N LEU A 120 6.21 9.98 -2.96
CA LEU A 120 5.88 11.29 -3.49
C LEU A 120 6.22 11.37 -4.97
N LEU A 121 5.36 12.04 -5.73
CA LEU A 121 5.56 12.35 -7.12
C LEU A 121 5.46 13.85 -7.31
N VAL A 122 6.50 14.46 -7.88
CA VAL A 122 6.55 15.90 -8.15
C VAL A 122 6.33 16.12 -9.64
N VAL A 123 5.34 16.95 -9.98
CA VAL A 123 5.07 17.33 -11.37
C VAL A 123 6.07 18.40 -11.81
N ALA A 124 6.75 18.16 -12.92
CA ALA A 124 7.77 19.06 -13.44
C ALA A 124 7.19 20.39 -13.95
N ASP A 125 7.96 21.46 -13.81
CA ASP A 125 7.71 22.75 -14.45
C ASP A 125 8.33 22.76 -15.85
N VAL A 126 7.53 23.10 -16.87
CA VAL A 126 7.99 23.26 -18.25
C VAL A 126 7.77 24.68 -18.78
N THR A 127 7.43 25.63 -17.90
CA THR A 127 7.28 27.03 -18.24
C THR A 127 8.62 27.63 -18.67
N ARG A 128 8.66 28.20 -19.90
CA ARG A 128 9.87 28.84 -20.43
C ARG A 128 10.16 30.17 -19.70
N PRO A 129 11.44 30.50 -19.44
CA PRO A 129 11.81 31.80 -18.89
C PRO A 129 11.33 32.95 -19.79
N ARG A 130 10.83 34.03 -19.18
CA ARG A 130 10.49 35.26 -19.88
C ARG A 130 11.60 36.29 -19.70
N LEU A 131 12.10 36.82 -20.82
CA LEU A 131 13.01 37.97 -20.81
C LEU A 131 12.18 39.26 -20.84
N ASN A 132 12.21 40.04 -19.75
CA ASN A 132 11.65 41.39 -19.73
C ASN A 132 12.77 42.40 -20.04
N SER A 133 12.94 42.77 -21.31
CA SER A 133 13.80 43.90 -21.69
C SER A 133 12.97 45.18 -21.79
N PHE A 134 12.77 45.87 -20.66
CA PHE A 134 12.42 47.29 -20.71
C PHE A 134 13.73 48.08 -20.72
N LEU A 135 13.99 48.81 -21.81
CA LEU A 135 15.05 49.81 -21.84
C LEU A 135 14.61 51.00 -20.98
N PRO A 136 15.41 51.46 -20.00
CA PRO A 136 15.12 52.72 -19.34
C PRO A 136 15.21 53.84 -20.37
N VAL A 137 14.11 54.56 -20.58
CA VAL A 137 14.11 55.83 -21.32
C VAL A 137 14.76 56.84 -20.40
N TYR A 138 15.95 57.34 -20.77
CA TYR A 138 16.62 58.48 -20.13
C TYR A 138 16.13 59.79 -20.74
#